data_AF-F8GP88-F1
#
_entry.id   AF-F8GP88-F1
#
_cell.length_a   1.000
_cell.length_b   1.000
_cell.length_c   1.000
_cell.angle_alpha   90.00
_cell.angle_beta   90.00
_cell.angle_gamma   90.00
#
_symmetry.space_group_name_H-M   'P 1'
#
loop_
_entity.id
_entity.type
_entity.pdbx_description
1 polymer ?
#
loop_
_entity_poly.entity_id
_entity_poly.type
_entity_poly.pdbx_seq_one_letter_code
_entity_poly.pdbx_strand_id
1 'polypeptide(L)'
;MPATPAPIRIDVSAPYRVDGQPARYQSVWLLARIWHAHRTGEGGVTAAVVRSAFPTAANLRMLASRAFADFARWQVAVGWGADRQRDPAAANPAHRSRGPFWITAASARRLRFVADGRTLGPAALAGHLAFATAPQAAPAGQPDGVGYVMRDMAFWRELTQAMRGAQDGHAGMHGSAVAESFRAAGRSAGDGFQQALSLLKESLAWRRCGRLDQSRAALRRVDRLVQAAEAGAATPAFCAMAHIVRAWERYTRGDSDGARAGLEGLHSDPELRLVVRYNPRVRFEVLNLEALLHKADAMRAGHACTAQAAQLALDTFAGALQAAYEADSVDAVQHAAANIGLCLWLFWQHGLVDAARVLSASAVQRQAMRWLGLSEWICDRFGVGGGTAWNAIFLLRIARGSCGPDTPPSDRPARANDSMAAFRRQRPLSVADAVDALRPFHAPFAPAKGFVRWSAVAAFALEDHDAGHIRLGPLQLANLLLESAWYLTHEQGATAMACTAVERLAAQLPALRPAERAFFTAELRALPPELRDAAAEASRRRRKAA
;
A
#
# COMPACT_ATOMS: atom_id res chain seq x y z
N MET A 1 32.04 -50.07 -38.33
CA MET A 1 31.52 -48.93 -37.53
C MET A 1 30.71 -48.02 -38.43
N PRO A 2 29.45 -47.67 -38.10
CA PRO A 2 28.70 -46.73 -38.91
C PRO A 2 29.36 -45.34 -38.84
N ALA A 3 29.56 -44.72 -40.00
CA ALA A 3 30.20 -43.40 -40.11
C ALA A 3 29.45 -42.38 -39.24
N THR A 4 30.18 -41.61 -38.45
CA THR A 4 29.58 -40.54 -37.65
C THR A 4 29.00 -39.51 -38.61
N PRO A 5 27.68 -39.24 -38.58
CA PRO A 5 27.07 -38.33 -39.53
C PRO A 5 27.66 -36.92 -39.36
N ALA A 6 27.94 -36.26 -40.49
CA ALA A 6 28.58 -34.95 -40.51
C ALA A 6 27.80 -33.91 -39.67
N PRO A 7 28.51 -33.01 -38.96
CA PRO A 7 27.88 -31.94 -38.20
C PRO A 7 27.22 -30.93 -39.14
N ILE A 8 26.08 -30.39 -38.72
CA ILE A 8 25.33 -29.32 -39.40
C ILE A 8 25.63 -28.01 -38.67
N ARG A 9 26.23 -27.06 -39.38
CA ARG A 9 26.59 -25.75 -38.83
C ARG A 9 25.46 -24.75 -39.08
N ILE A 10 24.91 -24.20 -38.01
CA ILE A 10 23.81 -23.22 -38.05
C ILE A 10 24.36 -21.87 -37.56
N ASP A 11 24.46 -20.90 -38.46
CA ASP A 11 24.81 -19.53 -38.13
C ASP A 11 23.56 -18.76 -37.70
N VAL A 12 23.56 -18.29 -36.45
CA VAL A 12 22.46 -17.53 -35.86
C VAL A 12 22.69 -16.01 -35.89
N SER A 13 23.75 -15.57 -36.56
CA SER A 13 24.02 -14.15 -36.86
C SER A 13 23.33 -13.79 -38.18
N ALA A 14 22.70 -12.62 -38.26
CA ALA A 14 22.10 -12.18 -39.51
C ALA A 14 23.22 -11.85 -40.53
N PRO A 15 23.16 -12.34 -41.78
CA PRO A 15 22.11 -13.19 -42.36
C PRO A 15 22.23 -14.66 -41.94
N TYR A 16 21.11 -15.24 -41.49
CA TYR A 16 21.07 -16.62 -40.99
C TYR A 16 21.44 -17.65 -42.07
N ARG A 17 22.26 -18.64 -41.69
CA ARG A 17 22.74 -19.67 -42.61
C ARG A 17 22.72 -21.07 -42.00
N VAL A 18 22.54 -22.09 -42.83
CA VAL A 18 22.76 -23.49 -42.49
C VAL A 18 23.74 -24.07 -43.51
N ASP A 19 24.89 -24.55 -43.04
CA ASP A 19 26.01 -25.01 -43.87
C ASP A 19 26.39 -24.02 -44.98
N GLY A 20 26.42 -22.72 -44.63
CA GLY A 20 26.72 -21.62 -45.54
C GLY A 20 25.57 -21.16 -46.44
N GLN A 21 24.48 -21.94 -46.53
CA GLN A 21 23.32 -21.61 -47.35
C GLN A 21 22.33 -20.69 -46.62
N PRO A 22 21.70 -19.71 -47.30
CA PRO A 22 20.71 -18.82 -46.69
C PRO A 22 19.53 -19.57 -46.05
N ALA A 23 19.18 -19.17 -44.82
CA ALA A 23 18.10 -19.75 -44.04
C ALA A 23 17.13 -18.68 -43.53
N ARG A 24 15.86 -19.07 -43.35
CA ARG A 24 14.83 -18.18 -42.79
C ARG A 24 14.98 -18.11 -41.28
N TYR A 25 14.85 -16.91 -40.73
CA TYR A 25 14.88 -16.69 -39.28
C TYR A 25 13.90 -17.62 -38.53
N GLN A 26 12.65 -17.74 -38.98
CA GLN A 26 11.64 -18.52 -38.24
C GLN A 26 12.03 -20.01 -38.13
N SER A 27 12.61 -20.57 -39.19
CA SER A 27 13.04 -21.97 -39.23
C SER A 27 14.27 -22.18 -38.32
N VAL A 28 15.25 -21.28 -38.38
CA VAL A 28 16.44 -21.33 -37.51
C VAL A 28 16.06 -21.17 -36.04
N TRP A 29 15.19 -20.20 -35.73
CA TRP A 29 14.68 -19.97 -34.38
C TRP A 29 13.96 -21.20 -33.83
N LEU A 30 13.04 -21.80 -34.60
CA LEU A 30 12.29 -22.97 -34.16
C LEU A 30 13.21 -24.16 -33.92
N LEU A 31 14.17 -24.40 -34.81
CA LEU A 31 15.15 -25.47 -34.64
C LEU A 31 16.03 -25.26 -33.41
N ALA A 32 16.53 -24.04 -33.20
CA ALA A 32 17.33 -23.67 -32.05
C ALA A 32 16.55 -23.84 -30.74
N ARG A 33 15.27 -23.44 -30.71
CA ARG A 33 14.41 -23.59 -29.52
C ARG A 33 14.10 -25.06 -29.19
N ILE A 34 13.88 -25.88 -30.22
CA ILE A 34 13.67 -27.34 -30.07
C ILE A 34 14.95 -28.01 -29.56
N TRP A 35 16.11 -27.65 -30.13
CA TRP A 35 17.39 -28.16 -29.66
C TRP A 35 17.67 -27.74 -28.21
N HIS A 36 17.40 -26.48 -27.86
CA HIS A 36 17.51 -25.99 -26.49
C HIS A 36 16.64 -26.82 -25.54
N ALA A 37 15.35 -27.01 -25.84
CA ALA A 37 14.44 -27.81 -25.03
C ALA A 37 14.91 -29.27 -24.83
N HIS A 38 15.54 -29.85 -25.86
CA HIS A 38 16.14 -31.17 -25.76
C HIS A 38 17.37 -31.19 -24.84
N ARG A 39 18.23 -30.17 -24.91
CA ARG A 39 19.45 -30.08 -24.10
C ARG A 39 19.19 -29.76 -22.63
N THR A 40 18.15 -28.99 -22.33
CA THR A 40 17.79 -28.58 -20.96
C THR A 40 16.79 -29.52 -20.29
N GLY A 41 16.24 -30.49 -21.02
CA GLY A 41 15.25 -31.43 -20.48
C GLY A 41 13.82 -30.86 -20.39
N GLU A 42 13.57 -29.64 -20.87
CA GLU A 42 12.23 -29.01 -20.93
C GLU A 42 11.22 -29.80 -21.78
N GLY A 43 11.73 -30.67 -22.64
CA GLY A 43 10.92 -31.56 -23.44
C GLY A 43 10.69 -31.06 -24.86
N GLY A 44 9.44 -30.83 -25.24
CA GLY A 44 9.05 -30.36 -26.57
C GLY A 44 8.56 -28.91 -26.57
N VAL A 45 8.73 -28.21 -27.67
CA VAL A 45 8.32 -26.81 -27.83
C VAL A 45 6.85 -26.75 -28.22
N THR A 46 5.98 -26.18 -27.38
CA THR A 46 4.55 -26.11 -27.68
C THR A 46 4.25 -25.12 -28.82
N ALA A 47 3.14 -25.32 -29.53
CA ALA A 47 2.66 -24.36 -30.52
C ALA A 47 2.40 -22.96 -29.92
N ALA A 48 2.07 -22.88 -28.63
CA ALA A 48 1.90 -21.60 -27.92
C ALA A 48 3.22 -20.83 -27.79
N VAL A 49 4.33 -21.51 -27.46
CA VAL A 49 5.66 -20.90 -27.42
C VAL A 49 6.06 -20.33 -28.79
N VAL A 50 5.75 -21.05 -29.87
CA VAL A 50 6.03 -20.57 -31.23
C VAL A 50 5.15 -19.38 -31.62
N ARG A 51 3.85 -19.37 -31.27
CA ARG A 51 2.98 -18.20 -31.50
C ARG A 51 3.46 -16.97 -30.74
N SER A 52 3.91 -17.14 -29.51
CA SER A 52 4.43 -16.04 -28.69
C SER A 52 5.68 -15.40 -29.30
N ALA A 53 6.55 -16.22 -29.90
CA ALA A 53 7.76 -15.75 -30.57
C ALA A 53 7.50 -15.07 -31.94
N PHE A 54 6.34 -15.32 -32.56
CA PHE A 54 5.96 -14.77 -33.86
C PHE A 54 4.53 -14.20 -33.82
N PRO A 55 4.27 -13.12 -33.05
CA PRO A 55 2.92 -12.60 -32.86
C PRO A 55 2.29 -12.06 -34.15
N THR A 56 3.12 -11.63 -35.11
CA THR A 56 2.68 -11.14 -36.43
C THR A 56 2.45 -12.26 -37.45
N ALA A 57 2.77 -13.51 -37.13
CA ALA A 57 2.52 -14.63 -38.04
C ALA A 57 1.03 -15.00 -38.04
N ALA A 58 0.29 -14.49 -39.02
CA ALA A 58 -1.15 -14.73 -39.18
C ALA A 58 -1.54 -16.22 -39.24
N ASN A 59 -0.61 -17.12 -39.59
CA ASN A 59 -0.90 -18.55 -39.68
C ASN A 59 0.28 -19.44 -39.25
N LEU A 60 0.20 -19.99 -38.03
CA LEU A 60 1.19 -20.93 -37.49
C LEU A 60 1.35 -22.19 -38.34
N ARG A 61 0.28 -22.66 -38.99
CA ARG A 61 0.35 -23.84 -39.88
C ARG A 61 1.31 -23.57 -41.03
N MET A 62 1.26 -22.38 -41.61
CA MET A 62 2.14 -22.01 -42.71
C MET A 62 3.59 -21.85 -42.25
N LEU A 63 3.81 -21.25 -41.06
CA LEU A 63 5.14 -21.16 -40.44
C LEU A 63 5.73 -22.54 -40.17
N ALA A 64 4.98 -23.42 -39.51
CA ALA A 64 5.40 -24.78 -39.20
C ALA A 64 5.66 -25.59 -40.49
N SER A 65 4.79 -25.51 -41.49
CA SER A 65 5.01 -26.19 -42.77
C SER A 65 6.30 -25.72 -43.47
N ARG A 66 6.57 -24.41 -43.49
CA ARG A 66 7.81 -23.85 -44.07
C ARG A 66 9.04 -24.30 -43.29
N ALA A 67 8.99 -24.25 -41.95
CA ALA A 67 10.09 -24.69 -41.12
C ALA A 67 10.40 -26.18 -41.30
N PHE A 68 9.38 -27.03 -41.39
CA PHE A 68 9.60 -28.46 -41.62
C PHE A 68 10.11 -28.78 -43.03
N ALA A 69 9.74 -28.00 -44.05
CA ALA A 69 10.34 -28.12 -45.38
C ALA A 69 11.83 -27.75 -45.35
N ASP A 70 12.18 -26.70 -44.61
CA ASP A 70 13.58 -26.32 -44.36
C ASP A 70 14.33 -27.40 -43.58
N PHE A 71 13.74 -27.99 -42.53
CA PHE A 71 14.34 -29.08 -41.75
C PHE A 71 14.61 -30.33 -42.59
N ALA A 72 13.66 -30.70 -43.48
CA ALA A 72 13.85 -31.80 -44.42
C ALA A 72 15.01 -31.52 -45.38
N ARG A 73 15.11 -30.30 -45.91
CA ARG A 73 16.23 -29.86 -46.76
C ARG A 73 17.58 -29.92 -46.03
N TRP A 74 17.60 -29.62 -44.73
CA TRP A 74 18.79 -29.71 -43.88
C TRP A 74 19.03 -31.13 -43.32
N GLN A 75 18.21 -32.11 -43.70
CA GLN A 75 18.27 -33.49 -43.20
C GLN A 75 18.21 -33.58 -41.66
N VAL A 76 17.39 -32.74 -41.03
CA VAL A 76 17.13 -32.73 -39.58
C VAL A 76 15.78 -33.36 -39.30
N ALA A 77 15.78 -34.50 -38.59
CA ALA A 77 14.54 -35.16 -38.21
C ALA A 77 13.92 -34.50 -36.97
N VAL A 78 12.84 -33.75 -37.20
CA VAL A 78 12.02 -33.09 -36.17
C VAL A 78 10.64 -33.74 -36.17
N GLY A 79 10.15 -34.13 -35.00
CA GLY A 79 8.81 -34.68 -34.81
C GLY A 79 7.84 -33.68 -34.18
N TRP A 80 6.56 -34.06 -34.11
CA TRP A 80 5.50 -33.30 -33.45
C TRP A 80 4.52 -34.23 -32.74
N GLY A 81 3.83 -33.69 -31.73
CA GLY A 81 2.85 -34.43 -30.93
C GLY A 81 3.43 -34.92 -29.61
N ALA A 82 2.55 -35.46 -28.75
CA ALA A 82 2.89 -35.86 -27.39
C ALA A 82 3.83 -37.07 -27.33
N ASP A 83 3.71 -37.99 -28.29
CA ASP A 83 4.60 -39.15 -28.40
C ASP A 83 5.93 -38.74 -29.05
N ARG A 84 6.98 -38.72 -28.23
CA ARG A 84 8.35 -38.32 -28.60
C ARG A 84 9.22 -39.49 -29.04
N GLN A 85 8.73 -40.72 -28.89
CA GLN A 85 9.42 -41.94 -29.30
C GLN A 85 8.99 -42.40 -30.70
N ARG A 86 7.85 -41.90 -31.18
CA ARG A 86 7.38 -42.13 -32.55
C ARG A 86 8.42 -41.72 -33.59
N ASP A 87 8.53 -42.46 -34.68
CA ASP A 87 9.31 -42.02 -35.84
C ASP A 87 8.68 -40.77 -36.47
N PRO A 88 9.41 -39.63 -36.60
CA PRO A 88 8.92 -38.44 -37.28
C PRO A 88 8.40 -38.68 -38.70
N ALA A 89 8.97 -39.66 -39.43
CA ALA A 89 8.54 -39.98 -40.80
C ALA A 89 7.13 -40.60 -40.86
N ALA A 90 6.72 -41.27 -39.77
CA ALA A 90 5.42 -41.94 -39.66
C ALA A 90 4.33 -41.05 -39.02
N ALA A 91 4.62 -39.78 -38.70
CA ALA A 91 3.68 -38.87 -38.06
C ALA A 91 2.73 -38.21 -39.09
N ASN A 92 1.43 -38.09 -38.74
CA ASN A 92 0.43 -37.50 -39.63
C ASN A 92 0.66 -35.99 -39.85
N PRO A 93 0.97 -35.53 -41.08
CA PRO A 93 1.28 -34.13 -41.37
C PRO A 93 0.12 -33.16 -41.08
N ALA A 94 -1.13 -33.62 -41.08
CA ALA A 94 -2.31 -32.78 -40.83
C ALA A 94 -2.29 -32.11 -39.45
N HIS A 95 -1.61 -32.72 -38.47
CA HIS A 95 -1.51 -32.24 -37.10
C HIS A 95 -0.18 -31.55 -36.77
N ARG A 96 0.70 -31.38 -37.76
CA ARG A 96 2.05 -30.82 -37.58
C ARG A 96 2.04 -29.48 -36.85
N SER A 97 1.11 -28.59 -37.18
CA SER A 97 1.03 -27.25 -36.59
C SER A 97 0.56 -27.21 -35.13
N ARG A 98 0.10 -28.32 -34.56
CA ARG A 98 -0.39 -28.39 -33.17
C ARG A 98 0.75 -28.48 -32.16
N GLY A 99 1.94 -28.93 -32.58
CA GLY A 99 3.02 -29.27 -31.67
C GLY A 99 2.60 -30.35 -30.64
N PRO A 100 3.32 -30.48 -29.52
CA PRO A 100 4.65 -29.90 -29.28
C PRO A 100 5.67 -30.42 -30.31
N PHE A 101 6.67 -29.62 -30.64
CA PHE A 101 7.74 -29.95 -31.58
C PHE A 101 8.97 -30.47 -30.82
N TRP A 102 9.59 -31.54 -31.31
CA TRP A 102 10.73 -32.15 -30.65
C TRP A 102 11.73 -32.71 -31.68
N ILE A 103 12.96 -32.96 -31.26
CA ILE A 103 14.04 -33.47 -32.13
C ILE A 103 14.54 -34.82 -31.60
N THR A 104 14.95 -35.70 -32.50
CA THR A 104 15.57 -36.98 -32.11
C THR A 104 16.97 -36.75 -31.56
N ALA A 105 17.43 -37.62 -30.64
CA ALA A 105 18.78 -37.53 -30.07
C ALA A 105 19.87 -37.58 -31.16
N ALA A 106 19.68 -38.39 -32.22
CA ALA A 106 20.59 -38.48 -33.35
C ALA A 106 20.71 -37.14 -34.10
N SER A 107 19.58 -36.48 -34.41
CA SER A 107 19.59 -35.18 -35.08
C SER A 107 20.15 -34.08 -34.18
N ALA A 108 19.80 -34.08 -32.89
CA ALA A 108 20.29 -33.08 -31.93
C ALA A 108 21.82 -33.08 -31.77
N ARG A 109 22.46 -34.27 -31.84
CA ARG A 109 23.93 -34.40 -31.75
C ARG A 109 24.66 -33.83 -32.97
N ARG A 110 24.02 -33.70 -34.12
CA ARG A 110 24.62 -33.16 -35.35
C ARG A 110 24.65 -31.63 -35.36
N LEU A 111 23.75 -30.96 -34.66
CA LEU A 111 23.61 -29.50 -34.73
C LEU A 111 24.75 -28.79 -33.98
N ARG A 112 25.33 -27.77 -34.61
CA ARG A 112 26.28 -26.84 -34.01
C ARG A 112 25.83 -25.41 -34.31
N PHE A 113 25.42 -24.68 -33.26
CA PHE A 113 25.02 -23.28 -33.39
C PHE A 113 26.23 -22.38 -33.23
N VAL A 114 26.38 -21.40 -34.12
CA VAL A 114 27.51 -20.48 -34.17
C VAL A 114 26.97 -19.05 -34.30
N ALA A 115 27.58 -18.10 -33.57
CA ALA A 115 27.39 -16.67 -33.80
C ALA A 115 28.76 -15.99 -33.92
N ASP A 116 28.93 -15.14 -34.94
CA ASP A 116 30.18 -14.42 -35.21
C ASP A 116 31.42 -15.33 -35.20
N GLY A 117 31.29 -16.53 -35.77
CA GLY A 117 32.35 -17.54 -35.83
C GLY A 117 32.57 -18.36 -34.55
N ARG A 118 31.87 -18.08 -33.44
CA ARG A 118 32.00 -18.80 -32.16
C ARG A 118 30.84 -19.77 -31.90
N THR A 119 31.15 -20.98 -31.47
CA THR A 119 30.14 -21.99 -31.10
C THR A 119 29.40 -21.57 -29.82
N LEU A 120 28.07 -21.58 -29.85
CA LEU A 120 27.21 -21.22 -28.72
C LEU A 120 26.79 -22.45 -27.90
N GLY A 121 26.90 -22.36 -26.57
CA GLY A 121 26.28 -23.29 -25.63
C GLY A 121 24.78 -23.00 -25.42
N PRO A 122 24.02 -23.89 -24.73
CA PRO A 122 22.58 -23.72 -24.54
C PRO A 122 22.16 -22.37 -23.95
N ALA A 123 22.82 -21.92 -22.88
CA ALA A 123 22.51 -20.63 -22.25
C ALA A 123 22.82 -19.42 -23.15
N ALA A 124 23.95 -19.46 -23.86
CA ALA A 124 24.35 -18.39 -24.78
C ALA A 124 23.40 -18.31 -26.00
N LEU A 125 22.97 -19.47 -26.52
CA LEU A 125 21.98 -19.54 -27.60
C LEU A 125 20.62 -18.99 -27.17
N ALA A 126 20.19 -19.30 -25.94
CA ALA A 126 18.94 -18.78 -25.38
C ALA A 126 18.96 -17.26 -25.21
N GLY A 127 20.08 -16.69 -24.78
CA GLY A 127 20.27 -15.24 -24.73
C GLY A 127 20.27 -14.60 -26.12
N HIS A 128 21.00 -15.20 -27.07
CA HIS A 128 21.13 -14.68 -28.45
C HIS A 128 19.81 -14.64 -29.21
N LEU A 129 18.95 -15.65 -29.03
CA LEU A 129 17.64 -15.76 -29.70
C LEU A 129 16.45 -15.40 -28.80
N ALA A 130 16.73 -14.82 -27.63
CA ALA A 130 15.75 -14.37 -26.64
C ALA A 130 14.67 -15.42 -26.31
N PHE A 131 15.07 -16.64 -25.97
CA PHE A 131 14.12 -17.67 -25.55
C PHE A 131 13.50 -17.31 -24.19
N ALA A 132 12.16 -17.29 -24.13
CA ALA A 132 11.47 -17.29 -22.84
C ALA A 132 11.85 -18.58 -22.08
N THR A 133 12.56 -18.43 -20.97
CA THR A 133 12.87 -19.51 -20.04
C THR A 133 11.57 -20.16 -19.60
N ALA A 134 11.43 -21.47 -19.83
CA ALA A 134 10.32 -22.22 -19.26
C ALA A 134 10.39 -22.12 -17.72
N PRO A 135 9.25 -22.13 -17.02
CA PRO A 135 9.26 -22.28 -15.57
C PRO A 135 10.06 -23.55 -15.23
N GLN A 136 11.01 -23.44 -14.31
CA GLN A 136 11.67 -24.61 -13.73
C GLN A 136 10.61 -25.63 -13.30
N ALA A 137 10.91 -26.91 -13.51
CA ALA A 137 10.06 -28.00 -13.02
C ALA A 137 9.71 -27.72 -11.55
N ALA A 138 8.42 -27.78 -11.24
CA ALA A 138 7.94 -27.44 -9.93
C ALA A 138 8.69 -28.28 -8.87
N PRO A 139 9.15 -27.67 -7.77
CA PRO A 139 9.81 -28.41 -6.71
C PRO A 139 8.91 -29.55 -6.23
N ALA A 140 9.54 -30.68 -5.91
CA ALA A 140 8.85 -31.82 -5.31
C ALA A 140 8.12 -31.37 -4.05
N GLY A 141 6.81 -31.64 -3.96
CA GLY A 141 5.93 -31.15 -2.89
C GLY A 141 4.88 -30.13 -3.36
N GLN A 142 4.48 -30.14 -4.63
CA GLN A 142 3.34 -29.33 -5.07
C GLN A 142 2.14 -29.59 -4.14
N PRO A 143 1.53 -28.53 -3.56
CA PRO A 143 0.28 -28.68 -2.86
C PRO A 143 -0.73 -29.26 -3.85
N ASP A 144 -1.38 -30.35 -3.47
CA ASP A 144 -2.48 -30.93 -4.23
C ASP A 144 -3.56 -29.86 -4.42
N GLY A 145 -3.60 -29.25 -5.60
CA GLY A 145 -4.53 -28.16 -5.90
C GLY A 145 -5.98 -28.63 -5.81
N VAL A 146 -6.25 -29.89 -6.20
CA VAL A 146 -7.58 -30.49 -6.09
C VAL A 146 -7.92 -30.72 -4.62
N GLY A 147 -7.00 -31.30 -3.87
CA GLY A 147 -7.13 -31.46 -2.42
C GLY A 147 -7.34 -30.13 -1.69
N TYR A 148 -6.69 -29.05 -2.12
CA TYR A 148 -6.86 -27.71 -1.55
C TYR A 148 -8.27 -27.14 -1.80
N VAL A 149 -8.74 -27.15 -3.05
CA VAL A 149 -10.05 -26.56 -3.40
C VAL A 149 -11.24 -27.39 -2.90
N MET A 150 -11.03 -28.67 -2.62
CA MET A 150 -12.03 -29.56 -2.02
C MET A 150 -12.12 -29.44 -0.49
N ARG A 151 -11.27 -28.62 0.16
CA ARG A 151 -11.36 -28.36 1.61
C ARG A 151 -12.62 -27.58 1.95
N ASP A 152 -13.02 -27.66 3.21
CA ASP A 152 -14.10 -26.85 3.75
C ASP A 152 -13.82 -25.34 3.59
N MET A 153 -14.87 -24.58 3.28
CA MET A 153 -14.78 -23.15 2.96
C MET A 153 -14.91 -22.23 4.19
N ALA A 154 -15.00 -22.78 5.41
CA ALA A 154 -15.21 -21.98 6.63
C ALA A 154 -14.15 -20.90 6.79
N PHE A 155 -12.86 -21.21 6.60
CA PHE A 155 -11.80 -20.21 6.69
C PHE A 155 -12.09 -18.98 5.82
N TRP A 156 -12.39 -19.20 4.53
CA TRP A 156 -12.60 -18.13 3.58
C TRP A 156 -13.88 -17.35 3.88
N ARG A 157 -14.95 -18.03 4.33
CA ARG A 157 -16.18 -17.37 4.79
C ARG A 157 -15.92 -16.46 5.98
N GLU A 158 -15.32 -17.00 7.05
CA GLU A 158 -15.03 -16.27 8.29
C GLU A 158 -14.06 -15.10 8.03
N LEU A 159 -13.01 -15.32 7.23
CA LEU A 159 -12.06 -14.27 6.87
C LEU A 159 -12.73 -13.14 6.08
N THR A 160 -13.58 -13.49 5.10
CA THR A 160 -14.29 -12.50 4.27
C THR A 160 -15.27 -11.68 5.12
N GLN A 161 -15.99 -12.34 6.03
CA GLN A 161 -16.86 -11.65 6.99
C GLN A 161 -16.07 -10.74 7.93
N ALA A 162 -14.93 -11.20 8.45
CA ALA A 162 -14.06 -10.37 9.29
C ALA A 162 -13.49 -9.17 8.51
N MET A 163 -13.11 -9.35 7.24
CA MET A 163 -12.66 -8.26 6.37
C MET A 163 -13.78 -7.25 6.09
N ARG A 164 -15.01 -7.72 5.83
CA ARG A 164 -16.16 -6.85 5.63
C ARG A 164 -16.51 -6.09 6.91
N GLY A 165 -16.55 -6.75 8.06
CA GLY A 165 -16.76 -6.10 9.35
C GLY A 165 -15.67 -5.07 9.68
N ALA A 166 -14.41 -5.33 9.31
CA ALA A 166 -13.33 -4.37 9.45
C ALA A 166 -13.47 -3.15 8.52
N GLN A 167 -14.07 -3.33 7.35
CA GLN A 167 -14.30 -2.26 6.37
C GLN A 167 -15.53 -1.42 6.69
N ASP A 168 -16.64 -2.04 7.09
CA ASP A 168 -17.94 -1.37 7.23
C ASP A 168 -18.01 -0.38 8.38
N GLY A 169 -17.14 -0.55 9.38
CA GLY A 169 -17.18 0.24 10.62
C GLY A 169 -18.56 0.28 11.29
N HIS A 170 -19.49 -0.61 10.91
CA HIS A 170 -20.91 -0.49 11.25
C HIS A 170 -21.14 -0.72 12.74
N ALA A 171 -22.13 0.02 13.25
CA ALA A 171 -22.58 0.09 14.64
C ALA A 171 -22.43 -1.24 15.40
N GLY A 172 -21.44 -1.30 16.30
CA GLY A 172 -21.34 -2.34 17.34
C GLY A 172 -20.08 -3.20 17.30
N MET A 173 -19.39 -3.33 16.16
CA MET A 173 -18.12 -4.07 16.13
C MET A 173 -16.94 -3.18 16.52
N HIS A 174 -16.72 -3.13 17.83
CA HIS A 174 -15.55 -2.55 18.45
C HIS A 174 -14.27 -3.11 17.82
N GLY A 175 -13.18 -2.35 17.86
CA GLY A 175 -11.89 -2.82 17.36
C GLY A 175 -11.36 -4.12 18.00
N SER A 176 -11.81 -4.44 19.21
CA SER A 176 -11.60 -5.77 19.82
C SER A 176 -12.36 -6.88 19.07
N ALA A 177 -13.62 -6.62 18.73
CA ALA A 177 -14.46 -7.55 17.98
C ALA A 177 -13.88 -7.82 16.58
N VAL A 178 -13.36 -6.81 15.88
CA VAL A 178 -12.71 -7.00 14.57
C VAL A 178 -11.49 -7.93 14.68
N ALA A 179 -10.62 -7.70 15.67
CA ALA A 179 -9.46 -8.55 15.90
C ALA A 179 -9.87 -9.97 16.34
N GLU A 180 -10.94 -10.10 17.13
CA GLU A 180 -11.53 -11.38 17.53
C GLU A 180 -12.13 -12.14 16.34
N SER A 181 -12.74 -11.46 15.36
CA SER A 181 -13.22 -12.08 14.11
C SER A 181 -12.08 -12.64 13.27
N PHE A 182 -10.95 -11.93 13.16
CA PHE A 182 -9.76 -12.51 12.49
C PHE A 182 -9.18 -13.70 13.26
N ARG A 183 -9.20 -13.66 14.59
CA ARG A 183 -8.84 -14.80 15.42
C ARG A 183 -9.80 -15.98 15.21
N ALA A 184 -11.09 -15.71 15.03
CA ALA A 184 -12.09 -16.73 14.73
C ALA A 184 -11.83 -17.40 13.38
N ALA A 185 -11.56 -16.61 12.33
CA ALA A 185 -11.13 -17.15 11.04
C ALA A 185 -9.86 -18.02 11.18
N GLY A 186 -8.90 -17.60 12.01
CA GLY A 186 -7.71 -18.38 12.33
C GLY A 186 -7.99 -19.76 12.93
N ARG A 187 -9.11 -19.96 13.65
CA ARG A 187 -9.48 -21.31 14.16
C ARG A 187 -9.92 -22.27 13.07
N SER A 188 -10.33 -21.75 11.91
CA SER A 188 -10.73 -22.54 10.74
C SER A 188 -9.58 -22.71 9.74
N ALA A 189 -8.38 -22.21 10.02
CA ALA A 189 -7.23 -22.30 9.12
C ALA A 189 -6.79 -23.76 8.95
N GLY A 190 -6.65 -24.20 7.69
CA GLY A 190 -6.21 -25.54 7.30
C GLY A 190 -4.75 -25.63 6.87
N ASP A 191 -4.00 -24.52 6.85
CA ASP A 191 -2.57 -24.48 6.53
C ASP A 191 -1.87 -23.24 7.11
N GLY A 192 -0.53 -23.21 6.97
CA GLY A 192 0.30 -22.11 7.46
C GLY A 192 0.07 -20.78 6.77
N PHE A 193 -0.34 -20.76 5.49
CA PHE A 193 -0.69 -19.52 4.79
C PHE A 193 -1.94 -18.89 5.40
N GLN A 194 -3.01 -19.67 5.56
CA GLN A 194 -4.27 -19.25 6.16
C GLN A 194 -4.07 -18.77 7.60
N GLN A 195 -3.26 -19.50 8.37
CA GLN A 195 -2.92 -19.12 9.74
C GLN A 195 -2.12 -17.81 9.81
N ALA A 196 -1.09 -17.65 8.97
CA ALA A 196 -0.28 -16.43 8.91
C ALA A 196 -1.12 -15.21 8.49
N LEU A 197 -2.01 -15.37 7.51
CA LEU A 197 -2.90 -14.32 7.04
C LEU A 197 -3.85 -13.83 8.14
N SER A 198 -4.49 -14.75 8.86
CA SER A 198 -5.39 -14.41 9.98
C SER A 198 -4.65 -13.71 11.11
N LEU A 199 -3.46 -14.19 11.49
CA LEU A 199 -2.65 -13.58 12.54
C LEU A 199 -2.15 -12.17 12.17
N LEU A 200 -1.76 -11.96 10.92
CA LEU A 200 -1.33 -10.64 10.46
C LEU A 200 -2.49 -9.64 10.46
N LYS A 201 -3.69 -10.04 10.00
CA LYS A 201 -4.88 -9.19 10.07
C LYS A 201 -5.32 -8.92 11.51
N GLU A 202 -5.26 -9.93 12.38
CA GLU A 202 -5.48 -9.77 13.82
C GLU A 202 -4.53 -8.73 14.42
N SER A 203 -3.23 -8.82 14.11
CA SER A 203 -2.22 -7.87 14.58
C SER A 203 -2.51 -6.43 14.12
N LEU A 204 -2.85 -6.25 12.84
CA LEU A 204 -3.21 -4.94 12.28
C LEU A 204 -4.45 -4.34 12.97
N ALA A 205 -5.48 -5.16 13.23
CA ALA A 205 -6.67 -4.72 13.94
C ALA A 205 -6.35 -4.27 15.37
N TRP A 206 -5.56 -5.05 16.13
CA TRP A 206 -5.13 -4.65 17.46
C TRP A 206 -4.33 -3.35 17.48
N ARG A 207 -3.42 -3.17 16.51
CA ARG A 207 -2.62 -1.94 16.37
C ARG A 207 -3.51 -0.71 16.16
N ARG A 208 -4.50 -0.79 15.24
CA ARG A 208 -5.42 0.31 14.94
C ARG A 208 -6.17 0.80 16.19
N CYS A 209 -6.38 -0.08 17.18
CA CYS A 209 -7.08 0.23 18.43
C CYS A 209 -6.15 0.55 19.60
N GLY A 210 -4.85 0.71 19.36
CA GLY A 210 -3.86 1.02 20.39
C GLY A 210 -3.52 -0.16 21.33
N ARG A 211 -4.01 -1.38 21.03
CA ARG A 211 -3.76 -2.60 21.81
C ARG A 211 -2.43 -3.25 21.39
N LEU A 212 -1.33 -2.54 21.60
CA LEU A 212 -0.02 -2.90 21.05
C LEU A 212 0.55 -4.23 21.59
N ASP A 213 0.24 -4.61 22.84
CA ASP A 213 0.67 -5.89 23.39
C ASP A 213 0.04 -7.09 22.68
N GLN A 214 -1.25 -7.01 22.36
CA GLN A 214 -1.93 -8.03 21.57
C GLN A 214 -1.40 -8.09 20.14
N SER A 215 -1.13 -6.94 19.52
CA SER A 215 -0.50 -6.88 18.20
C SER A 215 0.84 -7.64 18.19
N ARG A 216 1.73 -7.34 19.14
CA ARG A 216 3.01 -8.07 19.28
C ARG A 216 2.82 -9.56 19.55
N ALA A 217 1.84 -9.94 20.36
CA ALA A 217 1.57 -11.34 20.65
C ALA A 217 1.14 -12.12 19.39
N ALA A 218 0.35 -11.50 18.51
CA ALA A 218 0.01 -12.07 17.21
C ALA A 218 1.23 -12.13 16.27
N LEU A 219 2.05 -11.07 16.21
CA LEU A 219 3.28 -11.07 15.40
C LEU A 219 4.27 -12.15 15.81
N ARG A 220 4.46 -12.42 17.12
CA ARG A 220 5.31 -13.53 17.59
C ARG A 220 4.82 -14.90 17.10
N ARG A 221 3.53 -15.05 16.77
CA ARG A 221 2.99 -16.28 16.18
C ARG A 221 3.27 -16.32 14.68
N VAL A 222 3.17 -15.18 13.98
CA VAL A 222 3.58 -15.06 12.57
C VAL A 222 5.06 -15.41 12.42
N ASP A 223 5.94 -14.90 13.29
CA ASP A 223 7.38 -15.20 13.24
C ASP A 223 7.67 -16.71 13.27
N ARG A 224 6.93 -17.45 14.11
CA ARG A 224 7.07 -18.92 14.22
C ARG A 224 6.69 -19.64 12.94
N LEU A 225 5.60 -19.23 12.28
CA LEU A 225 5.16 -19.81 11.00
C LEU A 225 6.13 -19.50 9.87
N VAL A 226 6.66 -18.27 9.85
CA VAL A 226 7.68 -17.82 8.90
C VAL A 226 8.98 -18.62 9.08
N GLN A 227 9.45 -18.78 10.32
CA GLN A 227 10.67 -19.54 10.63
C GLN A 227 10.54 -21.02 10.25
N ALA A 228 9.33 -21.59 10.39
CA ALA A 228 9.03 -22.95 9.97
C ALA A 228 8.75 -23.08 8.46
N ALA A 229 8.81 -21.98 7.69
CA ALA A 229 8.49 -21.90 6.26
C ALA A 229 7.09 -22.44 5.89
N GLU A 230 6.14 -22.41 6.84
CA GLU A 230 4.81 -23.00 6.68
C GLU A 230 3.89 -22.20 5.75
N ALA A 231 4.21 -20.92 5.51
CA ALA A 231 3.48 -20.05 4.59
C ALA A 231 3.92 -20.21 3.11
N GLY A 232 4.90 -21.06 2.83
CA GLY A 232 5.39 -21.35 1.49
C GLY A 232 5.87 -20.10 0.74
N ALA A 233 5.45 -19.96 -0.52
CA ALA A 233 5.87 -18.85 -1.39
C ALA A 233 5.43 -17.45 -0.91
N ALA A 234 4.44 -17.35 0.00
CA ALA A 234 3.97 -16.08 0.54
C ALA A 234 4.81 -15.58 1.73
N THR A 235 5.76 -16.39 2.23
CA THR A 235 6.57 -16.08 3.41
C THR A 235 7.21 -14.67 3.35
N PRO A 236 7.84 -14.25 2.25
CA PRO A 236 8.46 -12.91 2.19
C PRO A 236 7.46 -11.77 2.34
N ALA A 237 6.22 -11.94 1.85
CA ALA A 237 5.17 -10.94 1.99
C ALA A 237 4.69 -10.80 3.44
N PHE A 238 4.57 -11.92 4.16
CA PHE A 238 4.26 -11.92 5.59
C PHE A 238 5.40 -11.31 6.42
N CYS A 239 6.66 -11.62 6.09
CA CYS A 239 7.83 -11.00 6.71
C CYS A 239 7.81 -9.48 6.54
N ALA A 240 7.67 -9.00 5.30
CA ALA A 240 7.64 -7.57 5.00
C ALA A 240 6.55 -6.84 5.80
N MET A 241 5.33 -7.38 5.81
CA MET A 241 4.27 -6.75 6.62
C MET A 241 4.51 -6.84 8.12
N ALA A 242 5.02 -7.95 8.65
CA ALA A 242 5.35 -8.06 10.07
C ALA A 242 6.40 -7.00 10.47
N HIS A 243 7.41 -6.76 9.62
CA HIS A 243 8.38 -5.68 9.82
C HIS A 243 7.72 -4.30 9.84
N ILE A 244 6.85 -4.01 8.87
CA ILE A 244 6.14 -2.72 8.78
C ILE A 244 5.23 -2.50 9.99
N VAL A 245 4.50 -3.53 10.46
CA VAL A 245 3.67 -3.41 11.66
C VAL A 245 4.51 -3.06 12.88
N ARG A 246 5.70 -3.65 13.05
CA ARG A 246 6.61 -3.29 14.16
C ARG A 246 7.11 -1.85 14.04
N ALA A 247 7.44 -1.39 12.83
CA ALA A 247 7.85 0.00 12.60
C ALA A 247 6.71 0.97 12.96
N TRP A 248 5.48 0.65 12.57
CA TRP A 248 4.29 1.41 12.97
C TRP A 248 4.08 1.42 14.48
N GLU A 249 4.30 0.32 15.19
CA GLU A 249 4.18 0.30 16.66
C GLU A 249 5.19 1.25 17.33
N ARG A 250 6.42 1.30 16.83
CA ARG A 250 7.46 2.23 17.30
C ARG A 250 7.04 3.68 17.05
N TYR A 251 6.58 3.98 15.84
CA TYR A 251 6.07 5.30 15.48
C TYR A 251 4.89 5.73 16.38
N THR A 252 3.91 4.85 16.62
CA THR A 252 2.78 5.13 17.51
C THR A 252 3.22 5.46 18.94
N ARG A 253 4.33 4.89 19.40
CA ARG A 253 4.93 5.19 20.72
C ARG A 253 5.75 6.47 20.74
N GLY A 254 6.11 7.01 19.58
CA GLY A 254 6.93 8.21 19.43
C GLY A 254 8.40 7.91 19.19
N ASP A 255 8.76 6.63 19.04
CA ASP A 255 10.08 6.18 18.64
C ASP A 255 10.21 6.28 17.11
N SER A 256 10.45 7.51 16.64
CA SER A 256 10.58 7.80 15.20
C SER A 256 11.86 7.21 14.63
N ASP A 257 12.95 7.21 15.41
CA ASP A 257 14.25 6.68 14.97
C ASP A 257 14.21 5.15 14.86
N GLY A 258 13.63 4.46 15.82
CA GLY A 258 13.44 3.01 15.75
C GLY A 258 12.44 2.59 14.67
N ALA A 259 11.44 3.42 14.35
CA ALA A 259 10.57 3.21 13.20
C ALA A 259 11.35 3.33 11.88
N ARG A 260 12.17 4.39 11.73
CA ARG A 260 13.03 4.61 10.56
C ARG A 260 14.02 3.47 10.35
N ALA A 261 14.77 3.09 11.39
CA ALA A 261 15.69 1.96 11.35
C ALA A 261 14.99 0.65 10.97
N GLY A 262 13.72 0.48 11.37
CA GLY A 262 12.90 -0.67 10.97
C GLY A 262 12.60 -0.71 9.47
N LEU A 263 12.34 0.44 8.85
CA LEU A 263 12.11 0.55 7.41
C LEU A 263 13.42 0.46 6.61
N GLU A 264 14.50 1.07 7.10
CA GLU A 264 15.84 0.93 6.51
C GLU A 264 16.29 -0.54 6.48
N GLY A 265 16.05 -1.28 7.56
CA GLY A 265 16.32 -2.72 7.61
C GLY A 265 15.52 -3.51 6.57
N LEU A 266 14.27 -3.11 6.33
CA LEU A 266 13.41 -3.72 5.31
C LEU A 266 13.94 -3.43 3.88
N HIS A 267 14.37 -2.20 3.61
CA HIS A 267 14.96 -1.82 2.31
C HIS A 267 16.33 -2.46 2.07
N SER A 268 17.09 -2.72 3.13
CA SER A 268 18.42 -3.34 3.06
C SER A 268 18.34 -4.84 2.77
N ASP A 269 17.22 -5.48 3.08
CA ASP A 269 17.00 -6.89 2.79
C ASP A 269 16.70 -7.11 1.29
N PRO A 270 17.50 -7.91 0.56
CA PRO A 270 17.32 -8.10 -0.88
C PRO A 270 15.98 -8.70 -1.28
N GLU A 271 15.39 -9.57 -0.45
CA GLU A 271 14.13 -10.25 -0.73
C GLU A 271 12.95 -9.35 -0.36
N LEU A 272 12.96 -8.74 0.83
CA LEU A 272 11.88 -7.86 1.27
C LEU A 272 11.79 -6.59 0.41
N ARG A 273 12.92 -6.06 -0.07
CA ARG A 273 12.93 -4.94 -1.02
C ARG A 273 12.19 -5.28 -2.33
N LEU A 274 12.27 -6.51 -2.81
CA LEU A 274 11.49 -6.95 -3.99
C LEU A 274 10.00 -7.01 -3.67
N VAL A 275 9.62 -7.45 -2.46
CA VAL A 275 8.23 -7.41 -2.00
C VAL A 275 7.71 -5.97 -1.99
N VAL A 276 8.45 -5.02 -1.42
CA VAL A 276 8.05 -3.60 -1.46
C VAL A 276 7.89 -3.10 -2.88
N ARG A 277 8.80 -3.46 -3.78
CA ARG A 277 8.76 -2.99 -5.16
C ARG A 277 7.51 -3.49 -5.89
N TYR A 278 7.15 -4.77 -5.73
CA TYR A 278 6.14 -5.43 -6.57
C TYR A 278 4.80 -5.72 -5.88
N ASN A 279 4.70 -5.59 -4.56
CA ASN A 279 3.44 -5.71 -3.84
C ASN A 279 2.91 -4.29 -3.48
N PRO A 280 1.93 -3.75 -4.22
CA PRO A 280 1.48 -2.37 -4.03
C PRO A 280 0.86 -2.13 -2.66
N ARG A 281 0.24 -3.14 -2.03
CA ARG A 281 -0.29 -3.01 -0.66
C ARG A 281 0.82 -2.84 0.37
N VAL A 282 1.91 -3.63 0.25
CA VAL A 282 3.09 -3.49 1.11
C VAL A 282 3.76 -2.14 0.88
N ARG A 283 3.91 -1.75 -0.40
CA ARG A 283 4.50 -0.46 -0.79
C ARG A 283 3.74 0.72 -0.20
N PHE A 284 2.42 0.70 -0.23
CA PHE A 284 1.59 1.71 0.41
C PHE A 284 1.91 1.83 1.91
N GLU A 285 1.95 0.74 2.65
CA GLU A 285 2.17 0.78 4.11
C GLU A 285 3.57 1.31 4.47
N VAL A 286 4.59 1.01 3.65
CA VAL A 286 5.94 1.60 3.79
C VAL A 286 5.90 3.09 3.51
N LEU A 287 5.45 3.51 2.32
CA LEU A 287 5.46 4.91 1.90
C LEU A 287 4.62 5.78 2.85
N ASN A 288 3.46 5.28 3.30
CA ASN A 288 2.61 6.02 4.24
C ASN A 288 3.31 6.25 5.60
N LEU A 289 4.08 5.29 6.09
CA LEU A 289 4.85 5.46 7.33
C LEU A 289 6.08 6.37 7.13
N GLU A 290 6.81 6.21 6.03
CA GLU A 290 7.95 7.08 5.68
C GLU A 290 7.52 8.54 5.56
N ALA A 291 6.41 8.81 4.88
CA ALA A 291 5.88 10.15 4.74
C ALA A 291 5.50 10.78 6.08
N LEU A 292 4.99 9.98 7.04
CA LEU A 292 4.73 10.44 8.40
C LEU A 292 6.01 10.71 9.20
N LEU A 293 7.09 9.95 8.98
CA LEU A 293 8.39 10.22 9.57
C LEU A 293 9.00 11.52 9.02
N HIS A 294 8.93 11.72 7.69
CA HIS A 294 9.34 12.98 7.06
C HIS A 294 8.52 14.18 7.56
N LYS A 295 7.21 14.00 7.74
CA LYS A 295 6.36 15.01 8.39
C LYS A 295 6.83 15.31 9.81
N ALA A 296 7.16 14.29 10.61
CA ALA A 296 7.65 14.50 11.96
C ALA A 296 8.98 15.28 11.98
N ASP A 297 9.87 15.01 11.01
CA ASP A 297 11.12 15.74 10.83
C ASP A 297 10.88 17.20 10.42
N ALA A 298 9.99 17.43 9.46
CA ALA A 298 9.62 18.77 8.99
C ALA A 298 9.03 19.65 10.10
N MET A 299 8.28 19.05 11.03
CA MET A 299 7.61 19.74 12.13
C MET A 299 8.47 19.82 13.41
N ARG A 300 9.67 19.23 13.43
CA ARG A 300 10.54 19.21 14.62
C ARG A 300 11.31 20.53 14.74
N ALA A 301 11.15 21.20 15.88
CA ALA A 301 11.91 22.41 16.19
C ALA A 301 13.42 22.16 16.14
N GLY A 302 14.16 23.05 15.48
CA GLY A 302 15.63 22.98 15.36
C GLY A 302 16.15 21.91 14.39
N HIS A 303 15.29 21.23 13.64
CA HIS A 303 15.74 20.30 12.60
C HIS A 303 16.34 21.07 11.42
N ALA A 304 17.47 20.59 10.89
CA ALA A 304 18.02 21.13 9.66
C ALA A 304 17.15 20.70 8.47
N CYS A 305 17.07 21.52 7.42
CA CYS A 305 16.39 21.16 6.17
C CYS A 305 14.89 20.82 6.31
N THR A 306 14.16 21.49 7.21
CA THR A 306 12.70 21.26 7.41
C THR A 306 11.87 21.37 6.13
N ALA A 307 12.22 22.29 5.22
CA ALA A 307 11.56 22.44 3.92
C ALA A 307 11.78 21.21 3.02
N GLN A 308 12.99 20.63 3.01
CA GLN A 308 13.28 19.41 2.26
C GLN A 308 12.49 18.22 2.84
N ALA A 309 12.42 18.09 4.16
CA ALA A 309 11.64 17.05 4.82
C ALA A 309 10.13 17.20 4.50
N ALA A 310 9.61 18.43 4.43
CA ALA A 310 8.23 18.69 4.03
C ALA A 310 7.96 18.27 2.58
N GLN A 311 8.87 18.58 1.66
CA GLN A 311 8.77 18.15 0.26
C GLN A 311 8.80 16.62 0.14
N LEU A 312 9.76 15.95 0.81
CA LEU A 312 9.84 14.50 0.84
C LEU A 312 8.57 13.86 1.40
N ALA A 313 7.97 14.44 2.45
CA ALA A 313 6.71 13.93 2.99
C ALA A 313 5.58 13.98 1.94
N LEU A 314 5.44 15.08 1.19
CA LEU A 314 4.42 15.20 0.15
C LEU A 314 4.67 14.26 -1.03
N ASP A 315 5.92 14.14 -1.50
CA ASP A 315 6.29 13.24 -2.60
C ASP A 315 6.03 11.78 -2.21
N THR A 316 6.39 11.40 -1.00
CA THR A 316 6.17 10.04 -0.48
C THR A 316 4.69 9.76 -0.25
N PHE A 317 3.88 10.72 0.22
CA PHE A 317 2.43 10.55 0.29
C PHE A 317 1.78 10.42 -1.10
N ALA A 318 2.27 11.15 -2.11
CA ALA A 318 1.80 10.99 -3.48
C ALA A 318 2.11 9.58 -4.02
N GLY A 319 3.30 9.06 -3.74
CA GLY A 319 3.67 7.67 -4.03
C GLY A 319 2.79 6.66 -3.28
N ALA A 320 2.48 6.92 -2.01
CA ALA A 320 1.57 6.09 -1.23
C ALA A 320 0.17 6.06 -1.85
N LEU A 321 -0.36 7.20 -2.30
CA LEU A 321 -1.65 7.27 -2.99
C LEU A 321 -1.66 6.44 -4.28
N GLN A 322 -0.61 6.52 -5.09
CA GLN A 322 -0.47 5.68 -6.30
C GLN A 322 -0.46 4.19 -5.95
N ALA A 323 0.36 3.79 -4.97
CA ALA A 323 0.41 2.41 -4.50
C ALA A 323 -0.93 1.92 -3.93
N ALA A 324 -1.71 2.80 -3.30
CA ALA A 324 -3.03 2.46 -2.79
C ALA A 324 -4.03 2.14 -3.91
N TYR A 325 -4.01 2.91 -5.01
CA TYR A 325 -4.82 2.63 -6.20
C TYR A 325 -4.35 1.39 -6.95
N GLU A 326 -3.03 1.18 -7.09
CA GLU A 326 -2.49 -0.06 -7.68
C GLU A 326 -2.85 -1.31 -6.85
N ALA A 327 -3.10 -1.15 -5.54
CA ALA A 327 -3.54 -2.20 -4.66
C ALA A 327 -5.07 -2.39 -4.61
N ASP A 328 -5.84 -1.64 -5.41
CA ASP A 328 -7.31 -1.59 -5.38
C ASP A 328 -7.88 -1.41 -3.97
N SER A 329 -7.20 -0.57 -3.16
CA SER A 329 -7.50 -0.47 -1.73
C SER A 329 -8.07 0.88 -1.34
N VAL A 330 -9.39 0.98 -1.32
CA VAL A 330 -10.12 2.21 -0.93
C VAL A 330 -9.79 2.70 0.48
N ASP A 331 -9.57 1.81 1.44
CA ASP A 331 -9.08 2.12 2.81
C ASP A 331 -7.71 2.81 2.78
N ALA A 332 -6.79 2.32 1.94
CA ALA A 332 -5.47 2.92 1.79
C ALA A 332 -5.53 4.29 1.10
N VAL A 333 -6.36 4.43 0.06
CA VAL A 333 -6.59 5.70 -0.64
C VAL A 333 -7.14 6.76 0.32
N GLN A 334 -8.12 6.37 1.15
CA GLN A 334 -8.70 7.22 2.19
C GLN A 334 -7.62 7.74 3.14
N HIS A 335 -6.78 6.86 3.69
CA HIS A 335 -5.70 7.25 4.60
C HIS A 335 -4.68 8.19 3.93
N ALA A 336 -4.26 7.91 2.69
CA ALA A 336 -3.34 8.77 1.96
C ALA A 336 -3.95 10.16 1.73
N ALA A 337 -5.19 10.23 1.25
CA ALA A 337 -5.89 11.49 1.00
C ALA A 337 -6.02 12.34 2.27
N ALA A 338 -6.36 11.73 3.41
CA ALA A 338 -6.44 12.42 4.69
C ALA A 338 -5.09 13.05 5.10
N ASN A 339 -4.02 12.27 4.98
CA ASN A 339 -2.67 12.71 5.33
C ASN A 339 -2.15 13.80 4.39
N ILE A 340 -2.41 13.71 3.08
CA ILE A 340 -2.05 14.73 2.09
C ILE A 340 -2.72 16.05 2.44
N GLY A 341 -4.05 16.05 2.68
CA GLY A 341 -4.80 17.25 3.01
C GLY A 341 -4.24 17.97 4.24
N LEU A 342 -4.04 17.23 5.33
CA LEU A 342 -3.48 17.81 6.55
C LEU A 342 -2.05 18.33 6.34
N CYS A 343 -1.17 17.55 5.72
CA CYS A 343 0.24 17.93 5.59
C CYS A 343 0.42 19.11 4.64
N LEU A 344 -0.34 19.17 3.54
CA LEU A 344 -0.38 20.32 2.65
C LEU A 344 -0.69 21.61 3.42
N TRP A 345 -1.73 21.58 4.25
CA TRP A 345 -2.10 22.72 5.07
C TRP A 345 -1.01 23.09 6.09
N LEU A 346 -0.54 22.13 6.88
CA LEU A 346 0.47 22.37 7.92
C LEU A 346 1.79 22.91 7.34
N PHE A 347 2.30 22.30 6.28
CA PHE A 347 3.57 22.71 5.68
C PHE A 347 3.46 24.10 5.06
N TRP A 348 2.34 24.41 4.42
CA TRP A 348 2.11 25.76 3.91
C TRP A 348 2.01 26.75 5.06
N GLN A 349 1.25 26.46 6.14
CA GLN A 349 1.15 27.35 7.30
C GLN A 349 2.54 27.71 7.86
N HIS A 350 3.42 26.72 8.03
CA HIS A 350 4.77 26.94 8.55
C HIS A 350 5.79 27.43 7.51
N GLY A 351 5.37 27.76 6.28
CA GLY A 351 6.25 28.23 5.20
C GLY A 351 7.29 27.19 4.75
N LEU A 352 7.04 25.91 5.02
CA LEU A 352 7.92 24.79 4.65
C LEU A 352 7.77 24.38 3.18
N VAL A 353 6.61 24.70 2.60
CA VAL A 353 6.36 24.64 1.16
C VAL A 353 5.84 26.00 0.71
N ASP A 354 6.14 26.38 -0.54
CA ASP A 354 5.80 27.70 -1.08
C ASP A 354 6.24 28.83 -0.14
N ALA A 355 7.53 28.85 0.21
CA ALA A 355 8.10 29.84 1.14
C ALA A 355 7.93 31.28 0.64
N ALA A 356 7.89 31.49 -0.69
CA ALA A 356 7.62 32.77 -1.32
C ALA A 356 6.14 33.19 -1.25
N ARG A 357 5.25 32.33 -0.73
CA ARG A 357 3.81 32.56 -0.59
C ARG A 357 3.14 32.96 -1.91
N VAL A 358 3.54 32.32 -3.00
CA VAL A 358 2.95 32.54 -4.33
C VAL A 358 1.49 32.06 -4.34
N LEU A 359 1.19 30.99 -3.60
CA LEU A 359 -0.16 30.50 -3.41
C LEU A 359 -0.85 31.24 -2.27
N SER A 360 -2.08 31.69 -2.52
CA SER A 360 -2.88 32.32 -1.48
C SER A 360 -3.29 31.31 -0.41
N ALA A 361 -3.43 31.79 0.83
CA ALA A 361 -3.90 30.99 1.96
C ALA A 361 -5.21 30.25 1.64
N SER A 362 -6.15 30.97 1.03
CA SER A 362 -7.46 30.42 0.68
C SER A 362 -7.36 29.33 -0.40
N ALA A 363 -6.47 29.46 -1.38
CA ALA A 363 -6.27 28.43 -2.39
C ALA A 363 -5.73 27.14 -1.78
N VAL A 364 -4.70 27.23 -0.93
CA VAL A 364 -4.11 26.06 -0.27
C VAL A 364 -5.08 25.44 0.73
N GLN A 365 -5.79 26.25 1.52
CA GLN A 365 -6.82 25.79 2.45
C GLN A 365 -7.92 25.02 1.71
N ARG A 366 -8.44 25.54 0.59
CA ARG A 366 -9.45 24.85 -0.22
C ARG A 366 -8.91 23.55 -0.81
N GLN A 367 -7.67 23.55 -1.31
CA GLN A 367 -7.07 22.33 -1.85
C GLN A 367 -6.85 21.26 -0.78
N ALA A 368 -6.42 21.66 0.41
CA ALA A 368 -6.29 20.78 1.56
C ALA A 368 -7.64 20.19 1.98
N MET A 369 -8.70 21.01 1.96
CA MET A 369 -10.07 20.54 2.17
C MET A 369 -10.52 19.55 1.10
N ARG A 370 -10.20 19.75 -0.19
CA ARG A 370 -10.54 18.77 -1.25
C ARG A 370 -9.95 17.40 -1.00
N TRP A 371 -8.69 17.34 -0.53
CA TRP A 371 -8.05 16.09 -0.17
C TRP A 371 -8.75 15.40 1.01
N LEU A 372 -9.13 16.16 2.05
CA LEU A 372 -9.97 15.61 3.11
C LEU A 372 -11.36 15.21 2.60
N GLY A 373 -11.93 15.95 1.66
CA GLY A 373 -13.21 15.66 1.03
C GLY A 373 -13.20 14.36 0.25
N LEU A 374 -12.11 14.05 -0.46
CA LEU A 374 -11.92 12.74 -1.09
C LEU A 374 -11.89 11.63 -0.04
N SER A 375 -11.12 11.81 1.03
CA SER A 375 -11.03 10.85 2.14
C SER A 375 -12.41 10.58 2.74
N GLU A 376 -13.14 11.63 3.12
CA GLU A 376 -14.45 11.49 3.75
C GLU A 376 -15.50 10.95 2.78
N TRP A 377 -15.45 11.35 1.50
CA TRP A 377 -16.35 10.79 0.48
C TRP A 377 -16.13 9.28 0.29
N ILE A 378 -14.88 8.81 0.36
CA ILE A 378 -14.58 7.38 0.36
C ILE A 378 -15.16 6.71 1.61
N CYS A 379 -15.00 7.32 2.80
CA CYS A 379 -15.62 6.83 4.04
C CYS A 379 -17.14 6.65 3.89
N ASP A 380 -17.81 7.69 3.41
CA ASP A 380 -19.28 7.74 3.28
C ASP A 380 -19.81 6.71 2.25
N ARG A 381 -19.04 6.45 1.17
CA ARG A 381 -19.47 5.56 0.08
C ARG A 381 -19.15 4.08 0.31
N PHE A 382 -18.04 3.80 1.00
CA PHE A 382 -17.53 2.44 1.15
C PHE A 382 -17.60 1.94 2.60
N GLY A 383 -18.12 2.75 3.54
CA GLY A 383 -18.19 2.41 4.96
C GLY A 383 -16.84 2.44 5.68
N VAL A 384 -15.75 2.79 4.98
CA VAL A 384 -14.38 2.76 5.52
C VAL A 384 -14.11 3.95 6.45
N GLY A 385 -13.08 3.84 7.30
CA GLY A 385 -12.74 4.91 8.25
C GLY A 385 -13.66 4.99 9.48
N GLY A 386 -14.59 4.05 9.65
CA GLY A 386 -15.37 3.93 10.87
C GLY A 386 -14.49 3.78 12.11
N GLY A 387 -14.86 4.48 13.20
CA GLY A 387 -14.17 4.39 14.48
C GLY A 387 -13.00 5.37 14.71
N THR A 388 -12.83 6.39 13.85
CA THR A 388 -11.86 7.48 14.09
C THR A 388 -12.46 8.85 13.83
N ALA A 389 -12.01 9.85 14.59
CA ALA A 389 -12.41 11.25 14.43
C ALA A 389 -11.39 12.08 13.62
N TRP A 390 -10.38 11.47 13.01
CA TRP A 390 -9.27 12.21 12.39
C TRP A 390 -9.71 13.13 11.25
N ASN A 391 -10.59 12.69 10.35
CA ASN A 391 -11.08 13.55 9.27
C ASN A 391 -11.80 14.78 9.80
N ALA A 392 -12.67 14.61 10.81
CA ALA A 392 -13.37 15.72 11.46
C ALA A 392 -12.37 16.69 12.13
N ILE A 393 -11.40 16.17 12.88
CA ILE A 393 -10.35 16.98 13.52
C ILE A 393 -9.55 17.76 12.48
N PHE A 394 -9.11 17.10 11.39
CA PHE A 394 -8.31 17.75 10.35
C PHE A 394 -9.13 18.80 9.62
N LEU A 395 -10.40 18.52 9.31
CA LEU A 395 -11.28 19.48 8.67
C LEU A 395 -11.48 20.71 9.55
N LEU A 396 -11.82 20.52 10.83
CA LEU A 396 -12.00 21.60 11.80
C LEU A 396 -10.73 22.45 11.91
N ARG A 397 -9.56 21.83 11.94
CA ARG A 397 -8.27 22.53 12.02
C ARG A 397 -7.92 23.30 10.74
N ILE A 398 -8.19 22.73 9.57
CA ILE A 398 -7.98 23.41 8.29
C ILE A 398 -8.98 24.56 8.15
N ALA A 399 -10.26 24.36 8.48
CA ALA A 399 -11.30 25.40 8.46
C ALA A 399 -10.98 26.56 9.41
N ARG A 400 -10.42 26.24 10.58
CA ARG A 400 -9.96 27.22 11.56
C ARG A 400 -8.92 28.15 10.94
N GLY A 401 -8.10 27.64 10.02
CA GLY A 401 -7.09 28.44 9.34
C GLY A 401 -5.97 28.88 10.27
N SER A 402 -5.20 29.88 9.84
CA SER A 402 -4.16 30.53 10.67
C SER A 402 -4.77 31.58 11.62
N CYS A 403 -5.76 31.19 12.43
CA CYS A 403 -6.35 32.09 13.43
C CYS A 403 -5.45 32.29 14.69
N GLY A 404 -4.13 32.38 14.46
CA GLY A 404 -3.01 32.62 15.37
C GLY A 404 -1.70 32.09 14.75
N PRO A 405 -0.49 32.37 15.28
CA PRO A 405 0.20 33.66 15.45
C PRO A 405 0.63 34.34 14.12
N ASP A 406 0.30 33.79 12.95
CA ASP A 406 0.69 34.36 11.65
C ASP A 406 -0.36 35.32 11.09
N THR A 407 -0.64 36.37 11.86
CA THR A 407 -1.03 37.66 11.24
C THR A 407 0.23 38.16 10.50
N PRO A 408 0.16 38.78 9.30
CA PRO A 408 1.36 39.38 8.71
C PRO A 408 2.09 40.24 9.75
N PRO A 409 3.43 40.35 9.71
CA PRO A 409 4.18 41.14 10.67
C PRO A 409 3.78 42.61 10.51
N SER A 410 2.74 43.04 11.21
CA SER A 410 2.63 44.43 11.62
C SER A 410 3.64 44.61 12.74
N ASP A 411 4.36 45.74 12.78
CA ASP A 411 5.45 46.07 13.72
C ASP A 411 5.06 46.11 15.22
N ARG A 412 3.97 45.45 15.61
CA ARG A 412 3.61 45.13 16.99
C ARG A 412 3.18 43.65 17.09
N PRO A 413 3.69 42.90 18.09
CA PRO A 413 3.18 41.56 18.37
C PRO A 413 1.69 41.66 18.75
N ALA A 414 0.82 41.11 17.90
CA ALA A 414 -0.61 41.10 18.16
C ALA A 414 -0.91 40.18 19.36
N ARG A 415 -1.21 40.78 20.51
CA ARG A 415 -1.81 40.13 21.71
C ARG A 415 -3.28 39.73 21.45
N ALA A 416 -3.54 38.99 20.38
CA ALA A 416 -4.89 38.81 19.83
C ALA A 416 -5.86 37.98 20.70
N ASN A 417 -5.37 37.30 21.75
CA ASN A 417 -6.18 36.39 22.57
C ASN A 417 -6.39 36.84 24.04
N ASP A 418 -6.09 38.11 24.36
CA ASP A 418 -6.29 38.63 25.73
C ASP A 418 -7.77 38.92 26.07
N SER A 419 -8.67 38.92 25.09
CA SER A 419 -10.11 39.12 25.31
C SER A 419 -10.98 38.24 24.41
N MET A 420 -12.16 37.87 24.92
CA MET A 420 -13.20 37.17 24.18
C MET A 420 -13.56 37.88 22.86
N ALA A 421 -13.65 39.21 22.89
CA ALA A 421 -13.98 40.00 21.72
C ALA A 421 -12.92 39.88 20.61
N ALA A 422 -11.64 39.85 20.97
CA ALA A 422 -10.56 39.68 19.99
C ALA A 422 -10.52 38.25 19.43
N PHE A 423 -10.75 37.24 20.27
CA PHE A 423 -10.85 35.84 19.85
C PHE A 423 -11.99 35.64 18.83
N ARG A 424 -13.16 36.21 19.08
CA ARG A 424 -14.33 36.10 18.19
C ARG A 424 -14.21 36.90 16.88
N ARG A 425 -13.22 37.79 16.75
CA ARG A 425 -12.92 38.50 15.49
C ARG A 425 -12.13 37.64 14.49
N GLN A 426 -11.58 36.51 14.94
CA GLN A 426 -10.96 35.52 14.06
C GLN A 426 -11.97 35.07 12.99
N ARG A 427 -11.51 34.78 11.78
CA ARG A 427 -12.37 34.46 10.63
C ARG A 427 -12.05 33.07 10.09
N PRO A 428 -12.53 31.99 10.75
CA PRO A 428 -12.46 30.66 10.17
C PRO A 428 -13.27 30.63 8.87
N LEU A 429 -12.97 29.65 8.00
CA LEU A 429 -13.75 29.43 6.79
C LEU A 429 -15.22 29.16 7.17
N SER A 430 -16.18 29.73 6.45
CA SER A 430 -17.59 29.41 6.72
C SER A 430 -17.89 27.96 6.33
N VAL A 431 -18.91 27.35 6.96
CA VAL A 431 -19.33 26.00 6.58
C VAL A 431 -19.76 25.94 5.11
N ALA A 432 -20.43 26.98 4.61
CA ALA A 432 -20.82 27.08 3.20
C ALA A 432 -19.60 27.11 2.26
N ASP A 433 -18.59 27.92 2.58
CA ASP A 433 -17.35 27.98 1.81
C ASP A 433 -16.56 26.66 1.87
N ALA A 434 -16.60 25.95 3.01
CA ALA A 434 -16.00 24.63 3.12
C ALA A 434 -16.73 23.60 2.27
N VAL A 435 -18.07 23.60 2.28
CA VAL A 435 -18.89 22.74 1.40
C VAL A 435 -18.57 23.00 -0.08
N ASP A 436 -18.39 24.26 -0.47
CA ASP A 436 -17.95 24.60 -1.82
C ASP A 436 -16.52 24.12 -2.09
N ALA A 437 -15.61 24.31 -1.13
CA ALA A 437 -14.23 23.85 -1.23
C ALA A 437 -14.13 22.33 -1.43
N LEU A 438 -15.03 21.55 -0.85
CA LEU A 438 -15.07 20.09 -0.95
C LEU A 438 -15.46 19.56 -2.34
N ARG A 439 -15.95 20.41 -3.26
CA ARG A 439 -16.26 20.00 -4.64
C ARG A 439 -15.01 19.40 -5.33
N PRO A 440 -15.18 18.31 -6.11
CA PRO A 440 -16.44 17.71 -6.58
C PRO A 440 -17.09 16.69 -5.63
N PHE A 441 -16.58 16.52 -4.41
CA PHE A 441 -17.07 15.50 -3.48
C PHE A 441 -18.31 16.00 -2.73
N HIS A 442 -19.48 15.67 -3.25
CA HIS A 442 -20.76 16.01 -2.63
C HIS A 442 -21.04 15.12 -1.41
N ALA A 443 -21.61 15.72 -0.35
CA ALA A 443 -22.13 15.09 0.87
C ALA A 443 -21.23 14.79 2.11
N PRO A 444 -19.88 14.84 2.10
CA PRO A 444 -19.10 14.43 3.27
C PRO A 444 -19.38 15.30 4.49
N PHE A 445 -19.64 16.61 4.28
CA PHE A 445 -19.97 17.56 5.33
C PHE A 445 -21.22 18.41 4.97
N ALA A 446 -22.32 17.75 4.61
CA ALA A 446 -23.53 18.44 4.17
C ALA A 446 -24.40 18.98 5.32
N PRO A 447 -25.14 20.09 5.10
CA PRO A 447 -26.18 20.55 6.02
C PRO A 447 -27.24 19.50 6.35
N ALA A 448 -27.52 18.58 5.42
CA ALA A 448 -28.45 17.46 5.63
C ALA A 448 -28.00 16.50 6.76
N LYS A 449 -26.72 16.48 7.10
CA LYS A 449 -26.17 15.74 8.25
C LYS A 449 -26.14 16.58 9.55
N GLY A 450 -26.80 17.74 9.56
CA GLY A 450 -26.80 18.67 10.70
C GLY A 450 -25.58 19.60 10.76
N PHE A 451 -24.68 19.53 9.78
CA PHE A 451 -23.47 20.35 9.72
C PHE A 451 -23.78 21.75 9.19
N VAL A 452 -24.43 22.56 10.02
CA VAL A 452 -24.74 23.98 9.75
C VAL A 452 -23.76 24.94 10.45
N ARG A 453 -23.00 24.43 11.42
CA ARG A 453 -21.99 25.13 12.22
C ARG A 453 -20.82 24.19 12.53
N TRP A 454 -19.63 24.73 12.76
CA TRP A 454 -18.46 23.88 13.01
C TRP A 454 -18.51 23.21 14.38
N SER A 455 -19.09 23.88 15.37
CA SER A 455 -19.33 23.26 16.68
C SER A 455 -20.20 22.00 16.59
N ALA A 456 -21.11 21.92 15.60
CA ALA A 456 -21.96 20.75 15.40
C ALA A 456 -21.19 19.55 14.83
N VAL A 457 -20.18 19.78 13.99
CA VAL A 457 -19.29 18.73 13.47
C VAL A 457 -18.52 18.08 14.63
N ALA A 458 -17.98 18.89 15.54
CA ALA A 458 -17.27 18.38 16.71
C ALA A 458 -18.22 17.67 17.70
N ALA A 459 -19.43 18.22 17.90
CA ALA A 459 -20.44 17.63 18.77
C ALA A 459 -20.86 16.23 18.30
N PHE A 460 -21.14 16.05 17.01
CA PHE A 460 -21.52 14.75 16.44
C PHE A 460 -20.51 13.65 16.77
N ALA A 461 -19.21 13.90 16.55
CA ALA A 461 -18.17 12.93 16.86
C ALA A 461 -17.94 12.70 18.36
N LEU A 462 -18.22 13.70 19.21
CA LEU A 462 -18.18 13.55 20.67
C LEU A 462 -19.39 12.78 21.20
N GLU A 463 -20.58 12.97 20.63
CA GLU A 463 -21.80 12.24 20.99
C GLU A 463 -21.67 10.76 20.67
N ASP A 464 -21.15 10.41 19.48
CA ASP A 464 -20.82 9.01 19.15
C ASP A 464 -19.80 8.41 20.11
N HIS A 465 -18.86 9.23 20.61
CA HIS A 465 -17.91 8.78 21.62
C HIS A 465 -18.56 8.53 22.98
N ASP A 466 -19.36 9.49 23.44
CA ASP A 466 -19.98 9.50 24.75
C ASP A 466 -21.11 8.45 24.84
N ALA A 467 -21.82 8.19 23.74
CA ALA A 467 -22.80 7.10 23.61
C ALA A 467 -22.14 5.71 23.54
N GLY A 468 -20.81 5.64 23.40
CA GLY A 468 -20.07 4.40 23.29
C GLY A 468 -20.15 3.74 21.91
N HIS A 469 -20.70 4.41 20.89
CA HIS A 469 -20.68 3.94 19.51
C HIS A 469 -19.24 3.87 18.97
N ILE A 470 -18.41 4.85 19.35
CA ILE A 470 -16.99 4.93 18.97
C ILE A 470 -16.11 5.13 20.21
N ARG A 471 -15.01 4.37 20.35
CA ARG A 471 -14.04 4.61 21.42
C ARG A 471 -12.80 5.33 20.89
N LEU A 472 -12.79 6.66 21.01
CA LEU A 472 -11.65 7.49 20.64
C LEU A 472 -10.49 7.28 21.63
N GLY A 473 -9.27 7.13 21.09
CA GLY A 473 -8.07 7.12 21.91
C GLY A 473 -7.78 8.51 22.52
N PRO A 474 -6.97 8.59 23.60
CA PRO A 474 -6.75 9.84 24.34
C PRO A 474 -6.32 11.03 23.47
N LEU A 475 -5.40 10.81 22.51
CA LEU A 475 -4.93 11.85 21.60
C LEU A 475 -6.03 12.36 20.64
N GLN A 476 -6.85 11.45 20.11
CA GLN A 476 -7.96 11.83 19.23
C GLN A 476 -9.01 12.62 20.00
N LEU A 477 -9.39 12.13 21.19
CA LEU A 477 -10.34 12.82 22.06
C LEU A 477 -9.84 14.21 22.46
N ALA A 478 -8.57 14.34 22.85
CA ALA A 478 -7.98 15.64 23.20
C ALA A 478 -7.98 16.62 22.03
N ASN A 479 -7.65 16.16 20.81
CA ASN A 479 -7.74 17.01 19.62
C ASN A 479 -9.19 17.44 19.33
N LEU A 480 -10.14 16.51 19.41
CA LEU A 480 -11.55 16.81 19.14
C LEU A 480 -12.13 17.77 20.18
N LEU A 481 -11.79 17.61 21.46
CA LEU A 481 -12.20 18.51 22.54
C LEU A 481 -11.59 19.91 22.37
N LEU A 482 -10.34 20.00 21.90
CA LEU A 482 -9.71 21.30 21.59
C LEU A 482 -10.46 22.03 20.47
N GLU A 483 -10.77 21.34 19.37
CA GLU A 483 -11.52 21.95 18.27
C GLU A 483 -12.95 22.33 18.72
N SER A 484 -13.61 21.46 19.48
CA SER A 484 -14.92 21.76 20.08
C SER A 484 -14.89 23.02 20.95
N ALA A 485 -13.92 23.12 21.86
CA ALA A 485 -13.74 24.29 22.71
C ALA A 485 -13.48 25.57 21.90
N TRP A 486 -12.64 25.49 20.87
CA TRP A 486 -12.32 26.64 20.01
C TRP A 486 -13.56 27.15 19.27
N TYR A 487 -14.30 26.26 18.59
CA TYR A 487 -15.49 26.66 17.81
C TYR A 487 -16.67 27.07 18.67
N LEU A 488 -16.93 26.40 19.79
CA LEU A 488 -17.95 26.85 20.75
C LEU A 488 -17.64 28.25 21.27
N THR A 489 -16.38 28.51 21.62
CA THR A 489 -15.94 29.83 22.11
C THR A 489 -16.06 30.90 21.02
N HIS A 490 -15.62 30.59 19.79
CA HIS A 490 -15.67 31.53 18.66
C HIS A 490 -17.12 31.91 18.30
N GLU A 491 -17.98 30.91 18.17
CA GLU A 491 -19.33 31.13 17.67
C GLU A 491 -20.31 31.58 18.79
N GLN A 492 -20.11 31.14 20.03
CA GLN A 492 -21.08 31.32 21.13
C GLN A 492 -20.50 32.06 22.35
N GLY A 493 -19.18 32.19 22.49
CA GLY A 493 -18.52 32.79 23.65
C GLY A 493 -18.25 31.77 24.77
N ALA A 494 -17.94 32.26 25.97
CA ALA A 494 -17.68 31.42 27.15
C ALA A 494 -18.97 30.82 27.73
N THR A 495 -19.63 29.97 26.96
CA THR A 495 -20.82 29.22 27.41
C THR A 495 -20.42 28.04 28.29
N ALA A 496 -21.38 27.50 29.03
CA ALA A 496 -21.17 26.28 29.82
C ALA A 496 -20.61 25.14 28.97
N MET A 497 -21.10 24.97 27.74
CA MET A 497 -20.59 23.95 26.80
C MET A 497 -19.12 24.16 26.43
N ALA A 498 -18.72 25.41 26.15
CA ALA A 498 -17.33 25.73 25.84
C ALA A 498 -16.40 25.44 27.05
N CYS A 499 -16.83 25.84 28.25
CA CYS A 499 -16.12 25.53 29.49
C CYS A 499 -16.01 24.01 29.71
N THR A 500 -17.11 23.26 29.59
CA THR A 500 -17.12 21.80 29.74
C THR A 500 -16.16 21.10 28.76
N ALA A 501 -16.10 21.56 27.50
CA ALA A 501 -15.16 20.99 26.52
C ALA A 501 -13.69 21.18 26.99
N VAL A 502 -13.36 22.35 27.53
CA VAL A 502 -12.03 22.66 28.07
C VAL A 502 -11.72 21.88 29.36
N GLU A 503 -12.69 21.75 30.27
CA GLU A 503 -12.55 20.94 31.48
C GLU A 503 -12.30 19.47 31.14
N ARG A 504 -13.06 18.92 30.19
CA ARG A 504 -12.85 17.57 29.65
C ARG A 504 -11.46 17.43 29.02
N LEU A 505 -11.01 18.42 28.25
CA LEU A 505 -9.67 18.42 27.65
C LEU A 505 -8.58 18.41 28.73
N ALA A 506 -8.68 19.26 29.74
CA ALA A 506 -7.77 19.30 30.88
C ALA A 506 -7.70 17.94 31.60
N ALA A 507 -8.84 17.25 31.71
CA ALA A 507 -8.91 15.91 32.27
C ALA A 507 -8.27 14.82 31.36
N GLN A 508 -8.09 15.05 30.07
CA GLN A 508 -7.39 14.08 29.20
C GLN A 508 -5.87 14.22 29.26
N LEU A 509 -5.33 15.39 29.62
CA LEU A 509 -3.89 15.69 29.56
C LEU A 509 -2.96 14.67 30.26
N PRO A 510 -3.31 14.11 31.44
CA PRO A 510 -2.44 13.13 32.11
C PRO A 510 -2.27 11.82 31.32
N ALA A 511 -3.24 11.45 30.49
CA ALA A 511 -3.19 10.24 29.66
C ALA A 511 -2.33 10.42 28.39
N LEU A 512 -1.89 11.65 28.10
CA LEU A 512 -1.08 11.99 26.94
C LEU A 512 0.42 11.91 27.23
N ARG A 513 1.21 11.69 26.16
CA ARG A 513 2.67 11.72 26.21
C ARG A 513 3.17 13.13 26.53
N PRO A 514 4.41 13.30 27.03
CA PRO A 514 4.95 14.61 27.40
C PRO A 514 4.87 15.66 26.29
N ALA A 515 5.26 15.32 25.05
CA ALA A 515 5.22 16.24 23.92
C ALA A 515 3.78 16.65 23.54
N GLU A 516 2.84 15.69 23.53
CA GLU A 516 1.42 15.95 23.27
C GLU A 516 0.82 16.84 24.36
N ARG A 517 1.12 16.54 25.62
CA ARG A 517 0.68 17.33 26.77
C ARG A 517 1.20 18.76 26.69
N ALA A 518 2.46 18.95 26.30
CA ALA A 518 3.05 20.28 26.12
C ALA A 518 2.29 21.06 25.04
N PHE A 519 1.97 20.43 23.90
CA PHE A 519 1.16 21.02 22.83
C PHE A 519 -0.21 21.48 23.35
N PHE A 520 -1.00 20.60 23.96
CA PHE A 520 -2.34 20.99 24.44
C PHE A 520 -2.30 22.01 25.58
N THR A 521 -1.27 21.97 26.42
CA THR A 521 -1.08 22.99 27.46
C THR A 521 -0.83 24.36 26.84
N ALA A 522 -0.05 24.43 25.75
CA ALA A 522 0.16 25.67 25.01
C ALA A 522 -1.12 26.16 24.34
N GLU A 523 -1.88 25.28 23.67
CA GLU A 523 -3.16 25.61 23.06
C GLU A 523 -4.18 26.12 24.10
N LEU A 524 -4.29 25.47 25.26
CA LEU A 524 -5.16 25.93 26.36
C LEU A 524 -4.78 27.33 26.85
N ARG A 525 -3.48 27.66 26.93
CA ARG A 525 -3.01 29.01 27.32
C ARG A 525 -3.32 30.07 26.28
N ALA A 526 -3.56 29.68 25.03
CA ALA A 526 -3.92 30.58 23.95
C ALA A 526 -5.43 30.86 23.90
N LEU A 527 -6.27 30.17 24.69
CA LEU A 527 -7.70 30.45 24.79
C LEU A 527 -7.99 31.73 25.60
N PRO A 528 -9.20 32.33 25.47
CA PRO A 528 -9.61 33.48 26.28
C PRO A 528 -9.53 33.22 27.80
N PRO A 529 -9.37 34.27 28.63
CA PRO A 529 -9.24 34.16 30.09
C PRO A 529 -10.26 33.24 30.75
N GLU A 530 -11.54 33.37 30.39
CA GLU A 530 -12.65 32.63 30.99
C GLU A 530 -12.49 31.11 30.81
N LEU A 531 -11.99 30.67 29.65
CA LEU A 531 -11.73 29.27 29.36
C LEU A 531 -10.45 28.77 30.03
N ARG A 532 -9.42 29.64 30.13
CA ARG A 532 -8.19 29.31 30.86
C ARG A 532 -8.47 29.05 32.34
N ASP A 533 -9.33 29.88 32.93
CA ASP A 533 -9.74 29.73 34.32
C ASP A 533 -10.53 28.44 34.55
N ALA A 534 -11.44 28.09 33.63
CA ALA A 534 -12.15 26.80 33.66
C ALA A 534 -11.18 25.60 33.59
N ALA A 535 -10.19 25.65 32.68
CA ALA A 535 -9.16 24.62 32.55
C ALA A 535 -8.32 24.45 33.84
N ALA A 536 -7.92 25.59 34.42
CA ALA A 536 -7.13 25.63 35.64
C ALA A 536 -7.93 25.09 36.83
N GLU A 537 -9.21 25.45 36.94
CA GLU A 537 -10.09 24.99 38.01
C GLU A 537 -10.35 23.48 37.94
N ALA A 538 -10.65 22.93 36.75
CA ALA A 538 -10.78 21.48 36.57
C ALA A 538 -9.48 20.73 36.95
N SER A 539 -8.33 21.28 36.57
CA SER A 539 -7.03 20.71 36.94
C SER A 539 -6.80 20.73 38.46
N ARG A 540 -7.20 21.81 39.14
CA ARG A 540 -7.12 21.93 40.61
C ARG A 540 -8.04 20.94 41.31
N ARG A 541 -9.31 20.84 40.91
CA ARG A 541 -10.28 19.89 41.50
C ARG A 541 -9.79 18.47 41.41
N ARG A 542 -9.22 18.08 40.27
CA ARG A 542 -8.66 16.73 40.10
C ARG A 542 -7.47 16.46 41.02
N ARG A 543 -6.55 17.42 41.18
CA ARG A 543 -5.42 17.27 42.11
C ARG A 543 -5.84 17.16 43.57
N LYS A 544 -7.02 17.68 43.93
CA LYS A 544 -7.59 17.52 45.28
C LYS A 544 -8.30 16.18 45.47
N ALA A 545 -8.73 15.54 44.39
CA ALA A 545 -9.48 14.28 44.40
C ALA A 545 -8.58 13.03 44.19
N ALA A 546 -7.32 13.23 43.80
CA ALA A 546 -6.28 12.21 43.67
C ALA A 546 -5.32 12.35 44.84
#